data_AF-A0AAE3VZB3-F1
#
_entry.id   AF-A0AAE3VZB3-F1
#
_cell.length_a   1.000
_cell.length_b   1.000
_cell.length_c   1.000
_cell.angle_alpha   90.00
_cell.angle_beta   90.00
_cell.angle_gamma   90.00
#
_symmetry.space_group_name_H-M   'P 1'
#
loop_
_entity.id
_entity.type
_entity.pdbx_description
1 polymer ?
#
loop_
_entity_poly.entity_id
_entity_poly.type
_entity_poly.pdbx_seq_one_letter_code
_entity_poly.pdbx_strand_id
1 'polypeptide(L)'
;MAEEIVPFTGDPDSVVHAAERARASPYPLILIGPGEAADGHARRIRELFAAVESTATRPVRLHHGIYDGGTAPAHVLRALTLPPGMDPPPDGTVNPYLLVTAGEVVRRGLRAGLPAPVLTRTISCTRAPCPSTAHCGHCPACLTRRAGLLAALGRDNTPYLSDPWNVVDHDDTLRDQETVRDWLRRDLIGVELRIPATAPPGTSAERLREAVERGRNELRRMFDTGGGRRSEPSAA
;
A
#
# COMPACT_ATOMS: atom_id res chain seq x y z
N MET A 1 -20.11 0.67 -26.02
CA MET A 1 -19.64 -0.62 -25.47
C MET A 1 -19.48 -0.42 -23.97
N ALA A 2 -19.78 -1.42 -23.13
CA ALA A 2 -19.49 -1.28 -21.70
C ALA A 2 -17.97 -1.29 -21.49
N GLU A 3 -17.48 -0.32 -20.73
CA GLU A 3 -16.09 -0.20 -20.31
C GLU A 3 -16.04 -0.29 -18.79
N GLU A 4 -14.98 -0.86 -18.27
CA GLU A 4 -14.74 -0.92 -16.83
C GLU A 4 -13.68 0.09 -16.45
N ILE A 5 -13.96 0.94 -15.47
CA ILE A 5 -13.06 2.01 -15.04
C ILE A 5 -12.58 1.73 -13.61
N VAL A 6 -11.27 1.76 -13.40
CA VAL A 6 -10.63 1.48 -12.11
C VAL A 6 -9.57 2.54 -11.78
N PRO A 7 -9.53 3.09 -10.55
CA PRO A 7 -8.44 3.97 -10.12
C PRO A 7 -7.08 3.25 -10.11
N PHE A 8 -6.03 3.93 -10.56
CA PHE A 8 -4.67 3.39 -10.68
C PHE A 8 -3.61 4.38 -10.18
N THR A 9 -3.55 4.51 -8.86
CA THR A 9 -2.68 5.44 -8.12
C THR A 9 -1.26 4.93 -7.90
N GLY A 10 -0.99 3.66 -8.23
CA GLY A 10 0.34 3.04 -8.09
C GLY A 10 0.64 2.46 -6.72
N ASP A 11 -0.27 2.62 -5.76
CA ASP A 11 -0.21 1.91 -4.48
C ASP A 11 -0.53 0.42 -4.64
N PRO A 12 -0.13 -0.43 -3.67
CA PRO A 12 -0.30 -1.87 -3.76
C PRO A 12 -1.73 -2.29 -4.07
N ASP A 13 -2.71 -1.65 -3.45
CA ASP A 13 -4.11 -1.99 -3.57
C ASP A 13 -4.63 -1.67 -4.97
N SER A 14 -4.37 -0.47 -5.47
CA SER A 14 -4.75 -0.07 -6.83
C SER A 14 -4.10 -0.96 -7.90
N VAL A 15 -2.82 -1.31 -7.73
CA VAL A 15 -2.07 -2.15 -8.68
C VAL A 15 -2.58 -3.59 -8.67
N VAL A 16 -2.79 -4.17 -7.48
CA VAL A 16 -3.33 -5.51 -7.35
C VAL A 16 -4.77 -5.57 -7.84
N HIS A 17 -5.59 -4.53 -7.57
CA HIS A 17 -6.94 -4.44 -8.11
C HIS A 17 -6.92 -4.45 -9.63
N ALA A 18 -6.12 -3.57 -10.24
CA ALA A 18 -6.01 -3.49 -11.68
C ALA A 18 -5.61 -4.83 -12.29
N ALA A 19 -4.66 -5.56 -11.68
CA ALA A 19 -4.26 -6.89 -12.13
C ALA A 19 -5.37 -7.95 -11.99
N GLU A 20 -6.09 -7.98 -10.86
CA GLU A 20 -7.24 -8.88 -10.67
C GLU A 20 -8.33 -8.57 -11.70
N ARG A 21 -8.65 -7.29 -11.90
CA ARG A 21 -9.68 -6.86 -12.85
C ARG A 21 -9.24 -7.12 -14.29
N ALA A 22 -7.97 -6.93 -14.65
CA ALA A 22 -7.45 -7.19 -15.99
C ALA A 22 -7.67 -8.65 -16.47
N ARG A 23 -8.02 -9.56 -15.55
CA ARG A 23 -8.26 -10.98 -15.81
C ARG A 23 -9.71 -11.44 -15.60
N ALA A 24 -10.58 -10.60 -15.02
CA ALA A 24 -11.86 -11.04 -14.47
C ALA A 24 -13.10 -10.72 -15.32
N SER A 25 -13.01 -9.86 -16.32
CA SER A 25 -14.17 -9.35 -17.07
C SER A 25 -13.88 -9.28 -18.58
N PRO A 26 -14.89 -9.43 -19.46
CA PRO A 26 -14.67 -9.42 -20.91
C PRO A 26 -14.55 -8.00 -21.50
N TYR A 27 -14.91 -6.96 -20.74
CA TYR A 27 -14.92 -5.58 -21.24
C TYR A 27 -13.51 -4.97 -21.26
N PRO A 28 -13.23 -3.97 -22.11
CA PRO A 28 -12.00 -3.19 -21.97
C PRO A 28 -11.88 -2.58 -20.58
N LEU A 29 -10.66 -2.58 -20.03
CA LEU A 29 -10.33 -1.97 -18.74
C LEU A 29 -9.64 -0.62 -18.95
N ILE A 30 -10.19 0.43 -18.35
CA ILE A 30 -9.61 1.76 -18.31
C ILE A 30 -9.10 2.01 -16.89
N LEU A 31 -7.80 2.24 -16.79
CA LEU A 31 -7.12 2.61 -15.56
C LEU A 31 -6.96 4.13 -15.52
N ILE A 32 -7.43 4.76 -14.45
CA ILE A 32 -7.29 6.21 -14.26
C ILE A 32 -6.11 6.48 -13.33
N GLY A 33 -5.00 6.93 -13.91
CA GLY A 33 -3.80 7.32 -13.17
C GLY A 33 -3.74 8.81 -12.85
N PRO A 34 -2.80 9.23 -11.99
CA PRO A 34 -2.60 10.64 -11.67
C PRO A 34 -2.26 11.45 -12.92
N GLY A 35 -2.87 12.64 -13.04
CA GLY A 35 -2.71 13.56 -14.18
C GLY A 35 -1.40 14.33 -14.15
N GLU A 36 -1.04 14.91 -13.00
CA GLU A 36 0.24 15.58 -12.77
C GLU A 36 1.05 14.80 -11.75
N ALA A 37 2.17 14.23 -12.20
CA ALA A 37 3.09 13.51 -11.33
C ALA A 37 4.51 13.96 -11.67
N ALA A 38 5.34 14.20 -10.64
CA ALA A 38 6.77 14.39 -10.85
C ALA A 38 7.35 13.23 -11.68
N ASP A 39 8.36 13.50 -12.51
CA ASP A 39 8.88 12.55 -13.51
C ASP A 39 9.17 11.15 -12.95
N GLY A 40 9.72 11.07 -11.74
CA GLY A 40 10.00 9.81 -11.04
C GLY A 40 8.75 9.02 -10.69
N HIS A 41 7.68 9.68 -10.25
CA HIS A 41 6.39 9.06 -9.95
C HIS A 41 5.70 8.61 -11.24
N ALA A 42 5.65 9.47 -12.26
CA ALA A 42 5.07 9.13 -13.57
C ALA A 42 5.76 7.93 -14.22
N ARG A 43 7.10 7.85 -14.17
CA ARG A 43 7.87 6.69 -14.64
C ARG A 43 7.45 5.42 -13.92
N ARG A 44 7.29 5.48 -12.60
CA ARG A 44 6.90 4.31 -11.79
C ARG A 44 5.47 3.86 -12.08
N ILE A 45 4.53 4.78 -12.25
CA ILE A 45 3.17 4.45 -12.69
C ILE A 45 3.19 3.72 -14.04
N ARG A 46 4.01 4.17 -15.01
CA ARG A 46 4.17 3.47 -16.29
C ARG A 46 4.75 2.06 -16.15
N GLU A 47 5.76 1.88 -15.29
CA GLU A 47 6.32 0.55 -15.00
C GLU A 47 5.27 -0.39 -14.39
N LEU A 48 4.49 0.11 -13.43
CA LEU A 48 3.42 -0.66 -12.79
C LEU A 48 2.30 -0.98 -13.77
N PHE A 49 1.94 -0.03 -14.64
CA PHE A 49 0.96 -0.23 -15.70
C PHE A 49 1.40 -1.33 -16.67
N ALA A 50 2.65 -1.27 -17.16
CA ALA A 50 3.19 -2.28 -18.06
C ALA A 50 3.16 -3.69 -17.43
N ALA A 51 3.39 -3.78 -16.12
CA ALA A 51 3.26 -5.05 -15.41
C ALA A 51 1.80 -5.55 -15.37
N VAL A 52 0.82 -4.68 -15.09
CA VAL A 52 -0.60 -5.06 -15.16
C VAL A 52 -0.98 -5.49 -16.57
N GLU A 53 -0.61 -4.71 -17.58
CA GLU A 53 -0.87 -5.00 -18.99
C GLU A 53 -0.29 -6.37 -19.40
N SER A 54 0.93 -6.69 -18.98
CA SER A 54 1.56 -7.99 -19.28
C SER A 54 0.83 -9.20 -18.69
N THR A 55 -0.02 -9.00 -17.68
CA THR A 55 -0.83 -10.06 -17.04
C THR A 55 -2.28 -10.09 -17.55
N ALA A 56 -2.67 -9.13 -18.39
CA ALA A 56 -4.04 -8.93 -18.79
C ALA A 56 -4.50 -9.98 -19.82
N THR A 57 -5.76 -10.40 -19.70
CA THR A 57 -6.42 -11.26 -20.71
C THR A 57 -7.39 -10.48 -21.59
N ARG A 58 -7.36 -9.15 -21.49
CA ARG A 58 -8.23 -8.20 -22.18
C ARG A 58 -7.49 -6.89 -22.44
N PRO A 59 -7.96 -6.02 -23.35
CA PRO A 59 -7.37 -4.71 -23.55
C PRO A 59 -7.40 -3.88 -22.26
N VAL A 60 -6.26 -3.30 -21.89
CA VAL A 60 -6.11 -2.37 -20.77
C VAL A 60 -5.56 -1.06 -21.30
N ARG A 61 -6.10 0.07 -20.85
CA ARG A 61 -5.59 1.40 -21.21
C ARG A 61 -5.36 2.23 -19.96
N LEU A 62 -4.27 2.99 -19.95
CA LEU A 62 -4.01 4.00 -18.92
C LEU A 62 -4.46 5.36 -19.44
N HIS A 63 -5.34 6.01 -18.70
CA HIS A 63 -5.72 7.40 -18.90
C HIS A 63 -5.14 8.23 -17.76
N HIS A 64 -4.45 9.31 -18.11
CA HIS A 64 -4.05 10.34 -17.16
C HIS A 64 -5.21 11.32 -17.03
N GLY A 65 -5.70 11.51 -15.81
CA GLY A 65 -6.82 12.41 -15.54
C GLY A 65 -6.60 13.20 -14.25
N ILE A 66 -7.39 14.25 -14.07
CA ILE A 66 -7.50 14.93 -12.78
C ILE A 66 -8.15 13.92 -11.82
N TYR A 67 -7.31 13.26 -11.04
CA TYR A 67 -7.75 12.48 -9.90
C TYR A 67 -7.51 13.36 -8.67
N ASP A 68 -8.55 14.06 -8.23
CA ASP A 68 -8.54 14.89 -7.01
C ASP A 68 -8.53 14.03 -5.73
N GLY A 69 -8.54 12.70 -5.88
CA GLY A 69 -8.39 11.78 -4.77
C GLY A 69 -6.95 11.72 -4.29
N GLY A 70 -6.71 12.21 -3.08
CA GLY A 70 -5.43 12.06 -2.40
C GLY A 70 -4.91 10.61 -2.49
N THR A 71 -3.62 10.47 -2.79
CA THR A 71 -2.92 9.19 -2.75
C THR A 71 -2.83 8.72 -1.31
N ALA A 72 -3.81 7.94 -0.84
CA ALA A 72 -3.82 7.42 0.53
C ALA A 72 -3.53 5.91 0.56
N PRO A 73 -2.25 5.50 0.55
CA PRO A 73 -1.84 4.14 0.80
C PRO A 73 -1.92 3.84 2.31
N ALA A 74 -3.05 3.34 2.81
CA ALA A 74 -3.16 3.00 4.24
C ALA A 74 -4.35 2.11 4.60
N HIS A 75 -4.58 0.99 3.91
CA HIS A 75 -5.79 0.20 4.13
C HIS A 75 -5.90 -0.51 5.50
N VAL A 76 -4.78 -0.62 6.23
CA VAL A 76 -4.76 -1.23 7.58
C VAL A 76 -4.72 -0.17 8.71
N LEU A 77 -4.29 1.06 8.43
CA LEU A 77 -4.24 2.16 9.41
C LEU A 77 -5.50 3.05 9.39
N ARG A 78 -6.48 2.74 8.53
CA ARG A 78 -7.74 3.50 8.37
C ARG A 78 -8.76 3.29 9.51
N ALA A 79 -8.65 2.22 10.29
CA ALA A 79 -9.69 1.84 11.26
C ALA A 79 -9.56 2.52 12.63
N LEU A 80 -8.37 3.05 12.95
CA LEU A 80 -8.04 3.64 14.23
C LEU A 80 -7.37 4.98 13.93
N THR A 81 -8.13 6.08 14.02
CA THR A 81 -7.66 7.48 14.02
C THR A 81 -6.22 7.67 13.53
N LEU A 82 -6.10 8.09 12.27
CA LEU A 82 -4.83 8.41 11.61
C LEU A 82 -3.94 9.31 12.50
N PRO A 83 -2.61 9.22 12.37
CA PRO A 83 -1.77 10.38 12.66
C PRO A 83 -2.30 11.59 11.85
N PRO A 84 -2.23 12.83 12.38
CA PRO A 84 -2.72 14.02 11.69
C PRO A 84 -2.17 14.13 10.25
N GLY A 85 -3.03 14.40 9.25
CA GLY A 85 -2.63 14.72 7.87
C GLY A 85 -2.92 13.68 6.78
N MET A 86 -3.88 12.76 6.96
CA MET A 86 -4.36 11.86 5.89
C MET A 86 -5.89 11.95 5.74
N ASP A 87 -6.38 12.11 4.52
CA ASP A 87 -7.83 12.20 4.21
C ASP A 87 -8.32 10.94 3.47
N PRO A 88 -9.61 10.53 3.64
CA PRO A 88 -10.19 9.41 2.90
C PRO A 88 -10.30 9.74 1.39
N PRO A 89 -10.28 8.72 0.51
CA PRO A 89 -10.52 8.95 -0.92
C PRO A 89 -11.96 9.48 -1.13
N PRO A 90 -12.16 10.49 -1.98
CA PRO A 90 -13.49 10.90 -2.41
C PRO A 90 -14.14 9.83 -3.29
N ASP A 91 -15.47 9.91 -3.35
CA ASP A 91 -16.39 9.28 -4.30
C ASP A 91 -16.49 7.75 -4.28
N GLY A 92 -17.51 7.23 -3.55
CA GLY A 92 -18.34 6.04 -3.87
C GLY A 92 -17.68 4.69 -4.22
N THR A 93 -16.37 4.64 -4.35
CA THR A 93 -15.60 3.55 -4.90
C THR A 93 -15.34 2.57 -3.78
N VAL A 94 -15.93 1.39 -3.88
CA VAL A 94 -15.74 0.33 -2.90
C VAL A 94 -14.28 -0.09 -2.92
N ASN A 95 -13.61 -0.02 -1.78
CA ASN A 95 -12.26 -0.57 -1.64
C ASN A 95 -12.34 -2.08 -1.30
N PRO A 96 -12.02 -2.99 -2.24
CA PRO A 96 -12.16 -4.43 -2.02
C PRO A 96 -11.15 -4.99 -1.00
N TYR A 97 -10.15 -4.21 -0.61
CA TYR A 97 -9.08 -4.63 0.31
C TYR A 97 -9.23 -4.09 1.73
N LEU A 98 -10.36 -3.45 2.08
CA LEU A 98 -10.54 -2.88 3.41
C LEU A 98 -10.34 -3.90 4.55
N LEU A 99 -10.67 -5.16 4.30
CA LEU A 99 -10.56 -6.26 5.27
C LEU A 99 -9.33 -7.15 5.03
N VAL A 100 -8.34 -6.61 4.31
CA VAL A 100 -7.17 -7.34 3.81
C VAL A 100 -5.91 -6.64 4.33
N THR A 101 -4.98 -7.43 4.88
CA THR A 101 -3.67 -6.94 5.33
C THR A 101 -2.76 -6.62 4.15
N ALA A 102 -1.70 -5.83 4.38
CA ALA A 102 -0.73 -5.52 3.33
C ALA A 102 -0.08 -6.81 2.77
N GLY A 103 0.26 -7.79 3.62
CA GLY A 103 0.79 -9.07 3.14
C GLY A 103 -0.24 -9.91 2.39
N GLU A 104 -1.53 -9.86 2.75
CA GLU A 104 -2.59 -10.49 1.95
C GLU A 104 -2.80 -9.79 0.59
N VAL A 105 -2.68 -8.46 0.50
CA VAL A 105 -2.71 -7.72 -0.78
C VAL A 105 -1.55 -8.16 -1.68
N VAL A 106 -0.33 -8.24 -1.15
CA VAL A 106 0.85 -8.72 -1.90
C VAL A 106 0.61 -10.15 -2.41
N ARG A 107 0.08 -11.06 -1.57
CA ARG A 107 -0.27 -12.44 -1.99
C ARG A 107 -1.35 -12.49 -3.07
N ARG A 108 -2.33 -11.58 -3.03
CA ARG A 108 -3.31 -11.44 -4.11
C ARG A 108 -2.65 -10.98 -5.41
N GLY A 109 -1.72 -10.03 -5.34
CA GLY A 109 -0.92 -9.60 -6.50
C GLY A 109 -0.18 -10.76 -7.17
N LEU A 110 0.49 -11.58 -6.38
CA LEU A 110 1.16 -12.78 -6.89
C LEU A 110 0.18 -13.73 -7.60
N ARG A 111 -1.00 -13.99 -7.00
CA ARG A 111 -2.03 -14.83 -7.62
C ARG A 111 -2.62 -14.21 -8.89
N ALA A 112 -2.70 -12.88 -8.95
CA ALA A 112 -3.08 -12.14 -10.14
C ALA A 112 -2.00 -12.16 -11.23
N GLY A 113 -0.82 -12.72 -10.97
CA GLY A 113 0.26 -12.88 -11.94
C GLY A 113 1.32 -11.78 -11.88
N LEU A 114 1.20 -10.83 -10.94
CA LEU A 114 2.20 -9.78 -10.79
C LEU A 114 3.51 -10.39 -10.25
N PRO A 115 4.66 -10.10 -10.89
CA PRO A 115 5.96 -10.52 -10.37
C PRO A 115 6.26 -9.87 -9.00
N ALA A 116 6.93 -10.61 -8.10
CA ALA A 116 7.37 -10.06 -6.82
C ALA A 116 8.17 -8.74 -6.93
N PRO A 117 9.09 -8.57 -7.91
CA PRO A 117 9.78 -7.30 -8.11
C PRO A 117 8.84 -6.11 -8.39
N VAL A 118 7.72 -6.33 -9.09
CA VAL A 118 6.72 -5.29 -9.36
C VAL A 118 6.03 -4.88 -8.06
N LEU A 119 5.68 -5.84 -7.20
CA LEU A 119 5.06 -5.56 -5.90
C LEU A 119 5.99 -4.75 -4.99
N THR A 120 7.31 -4.97 -5.07
CA THR A 120 8.32 -4.15 -4.36
C THR A 120 8.52 -2.74 -4.93
N ARG A 121 7.87 -2.39 -6.06
CA ARG A 121 7.91 -1.05 -6.66
C ARG A 121 6.60 -0.27 -6.51
N THR A 122 5.57 -0.88 -5.92
CA THR A 122 4.32 -0.18 -5.56
C THR A 122 4.58 0.94 -4.56
N ILE A 123 3.83 2.04 -4.65
CA ILE A 123 4.08 3.29 -3.93
C ILE A 123 3.19 3.36 -2.69
N SER A 124 3.78 3.50 -1.51
CA SER A 124 3.01 3.70 -0.26
C SER A 124 3.51 4.84 0.61
N CYS A 125 4.54 5.56 0.19
CA CYS A 125 5.07 6.63 1.03
C CYS A 125 4.12 7.83 1.05
N THR A 126 3.89 8.36 2.24
CA THR A 126 3.07 9.57 2.46
C THR A 126 3.92 10.84 2.61
N ARG A 127 5.24 10.73 2.75
CA ARG A 127 6.16 11.87 2.94
C ARG A 127 6.78 12.37 1.62
N ALA A 128 6.02 12.24 0.53
CA ALA A 128 6.39 12.50 -0.86
C ALA A 128 7.54 11.62 -1.41
N PRO A 129 7.48 11.20 -2.69
CA PRO A 129 8.59 10.52 -3.33
C PRO A 129 9.73 11.52 -3.60
N CYS A 130 10.95 11.14 -3.26
CA CYS A 130 12.12 11.87 -3.76
C CYS A 130 12.49 11.35 -5.17
N PRO A 131 13.33 12.07 -5.93
CA PRO A 131 13.74 11.62 -7.27
C PRO A 131 14.46 10.27 -7.29
N SER A 132 15.19 9.92 -6.21
CA SER A 132 15.98 8.69 -6.11
C SER A 132 15.18 7.48 -5.63
N THR A 133 14.17 7.67 -4.77
CA THR A 133 13.33 6.59 -4.25
C THR A 133 11.89 7.05 -3.95
N ALA A 134 10.94 6.13 -4.11
CA ALA A 134 9.53 6.39 -3.79
C ALA A 134 9.19 6.21 -2.31
N HIS A 135 10.16 5.88 -1.44
CA HIS A 135 9.90 5.47 -0.05
C HIS A 135 10.91 6.02 0.94
N CYS A 136 10.43 6.74 1.96
CA CYS A 136 11.30 7.23 3.02
C CYS A 136 11.85 6.10 3.91
N GLY A 137 11.10 5.00 4.07
CA GLY A 137 11.52 3.81 4.84
C GLY A 137 11.07 3.78 6.29
N HIS A 138 10.69 4.93 6.86
CA HIS A 138 10.35 5.02 8.27
C HIS A 138 8.91 5.49 8.55
N CYS A 139 8.21 6.11 7.58
CA CYS A 139 6.83 6.55 7.85
C CYS A 139 5.89 5.36 8.07
N PRO A 140 4.76 5.55 8.79
CA PRO A 140 3.83 4.46 9.11
C PRO A 140 3.37 3.64 7.89
N ALA A 141 3.15 4.30 6.75
CA ALA A 141 2.77 3.62 5.51
C ALA A 141 3.93 2.81 4.90
N CYS A 142 5.17 3.31 4.95
CA CYS A 142 6.35 2.54 4.55
C CYS A 142 6.59 1.34 5.45
N LEU A 143 6.43 1.49 6.77
CA LEU A 143 6.58 0.41 7.75
C LEU A 143 5.49 -0.67 7.58
N THR A 144 4.23 -0.26 7.40
CA THR A 144 3.12 -1.21 7.13
C THR A 144 3.37 -2.00 5.85
N ARG A 145 3.81 -1.31 4.79
CA ARG A 145 4.15 -1.96 3.52
C ARG A 145 5.32 -2.93 3.68
N ARG A 146 6.40 -2.53 4.37
CA ARG A 146 7.56 -3.39 4.65
C ARG A 146 7.14 -4.66 5.39
N ALA A 147 6.31 -4.52 6.43
CA ALA A 147 5.76 -5.65 7.17
C ALA A 147 4.96 -6.61 6.28
N GLY A 148 4.11 -6.06 5.41
CA GLY A 148 3.34 -6.85 4.44
C GLY A 148 4.21 -7.59 3.43
N LEU A 149 5.23 -6.94 2.86
CA LEU A 149 6.17 -7.60 1.96
C LEU A 149 6.96 -8.71 2.64
N LEU A 150 7.46 -8.47 3.85
CA LEU A 150 8.15 -9.51 4.64
C LEU A 150 7.21 -10.68 4.94
N ALA A 151 5.96 -10.41 5.31
CA ALA A 151 4.97 -11.44 5.60
C ALA A 151 4.60 -12.28 4.36
N ALA A 152 4.59 -11.68 3.17
CA ALA A 152 4.19 -12.34 1.92
C ALA A 152 5.35 -12.98 1.15
N LEU A 153 6.51 -12.34 1.12
CA LEU A 153 7.65 -12.71 0.28
C LEU A 153 8.85 -13.25 1.08
N GLY A 154 8.83 -13.11 2.41
CA GLY A 154 9.97 -13.44 3.29
C GLY A 154 11.15 -12.46 3.19
N ARG A 155 11.09 -11.47 2.29
CA ARG A 155 12.11 -10.45 2.08
C ARG A 155 11.48 -9.16 1.54
N ASP A 156 12.15 -8.04 1.76
CA ASP A 156 11.80 -6.75 1.17
C ASP A 156 13.04 -6.13 0.49
N ASN A 157 13.01 -6.09 -0.84
CA ASN A 157 14.09 -5.53 -1.66
C ASN A 157 13.78 -4.08 -2.12
N THR A 158 12.83 -3.41 -1.45
CA THR A 158 12.45 -2.04 -1.81
C THR A 158 13.62 -1.09 -1.50
N PRO A 159 14.02 -0.22 -2.44
CA PRO A 159 15.03 0.79 -2.19
C PRO A 159 14.42 1.91 -1.33
N TYR A 160 14.65 1.85 -0.02
CA TYR A 160 14.23 2.88 0.93
C TYR A 160 15.31 3.95 1.08
N LEU A 161 14.91 5.21 1.31
CA LEU A 161 15.85 6.29 1.61
C LEU A 161 16.60 6.07 2.92
N SER A 162 15.91 5.53 3.92
CA SER A 162 16.47 5.21 5.22
C SER A 162 16.16 3.76 5.59
N ASP A 163 17.07 3.15 6.33
CA ASP A 163 16.74 1.95 7.08
C ASP A 163 16.13 2.37 8.43
N PRO A 164 14.86 2.03 8.74
CA PRO A 164 14.28 2.31 10.03
C PRO A 164 15.13 1.77 11.19
N TRP A 165 15.94 0.73 11.01
CA TRP A 165 16.78 0.23 12.10
C TRP A 165 18.13 0.93 12.22
N ASN A 166 18.51 1.75 11.24
CA ASN A 166 19.69 2.60 11.30
C ASN A 166 19.30 4.01 11.74
N VAL A 167 19.14 4.19 13.05
CA VAL A 167 18.62 5.42 13.68
C VAL A 167 19.69 6.46 13.99
N VAL A 168 20.92 6.28 13.51
CA VAL A 168 22.00 7.26 13.72
C VAL A 168 21.58 8.56 13.00
N ASP A 169 21.29 9.60 13.77
CA ASP A 169 20.99 10.97 13.34
C ASP A 169 19.64 11.23 12.62
N HIS A 170 18.59 10.43 12.89
CA HIS A 170 17.27 10.61 12.27
C HIS A 170 16.10 10.68 13.28
N ASP A 171 15.90 11.85 13.91
CA ASP A 171 14.80 12.14 14.85
C ASP A 171 13.41 11.74 14.30
N ASP A 172 13.18 11.98 13.01
CA ASP A 172 11.94 11.62 12.33
C ASP A 172 11.71 10.11 12.24
N THR A 173 12.79 9.34 12.09
CA THR A 173 12.73 7.88 12.02
C THR A 173 12.39 7.29 13.39
N LEU A 174 12.99 7.83 14.46
CA LEU A 174 12.66 7.46 15.83
C LEU A 174 11.21 7.79 16.17
N ARG A 175 10.77 9.01 15.86
CA ARG A 175 9.38 9.46 16.10
C ARG A 175 8.36 8.58 15.39
N ASP A 176 8.59 8.22 14.13
CA ASP A 176 7.67 7.35 13.40
C ASP A 176 7.65 5.93 13.96
N GLN A 177 8.80 5.38 14.36
CA GLN A 177 8.85 4.08 15.03
C GLN A 177 8.11 4.08 16.36
N GLU A 178 8.33 5.09 17.19
CA GLU A 178 7.64 5.25 18.47
C GLU A 178 6.13 5.37 18.26
N THR A 179 5.70 6.18 17.27
CA THR A 179 4.29 6.29 16.88
C THR A 179 3.69 4.92 16.54
N VAL A 180 4.40 4.12 15.74
CA VAL A 180 3.92 2.77 15.40
C VAL A 180 3.96 1.83 16.60
N ARG A 181 5.02 1.85 17.42
CA ARG A 181 5.12 1.03 18.63
C ARG A 181 4.02 1.34 19.63
N ASP A 182 3.72 2.62 19.84
CA ASP A 182 2.64 3.05 20.73
C ASP A 182 1.28 2.58 20.19
N TRP A 183 1.04 2.72 18.89
CA TRP A 183 -0.15 2.16 18.26
C TRP A 183 -0.23 0.63 18.44
N LEU A 184 0.89 -0.09 18.30
CA LEU A 184 0.96 -1.55 18.51
C LEU A 184 0.76 -1.98 19.98
N ARG A 185 0.88 -1.08 20.95
CA ARG A 185 0.60 -1.33 22.37
C ARG A 185 -0.85 -1.05 22.77
N ARG A 186 -1.60 -0.26 21.99
CA ARG A 186 -2.99 0.09 22.32
C ARG A 186 -3.89 -1.12 22.32
N ASP A 187 -4.69 -1.28 23.36
CA ASP A 187 -5.80 -2.23 23.35
C ASP A 187 -6.90 -1.73 22.39
N LEU A 188 -7.46 -2.61 21.57
CA LEU A 188 -8.61 -2.29 20.70
C LEU A 188 -9.94 -2.69 21.32
N ILE A 189 -9.93 -3.30 22.50
CA ILE A 189 -11.15 -3.56 23.27
C ILE A 189 -11.81 -2.21 23.58
N GLY A 190 -13.08 -2.09 23.23
CA GLY A 190 -13.85 -0.86 23.42
C GLY A 190 -13.52 0.28 22.46
N VAL A 191 -12.53 0.13 21.56
CA VAL A 191 -12.30 1.13 20.52
C VAL A 191 -13.31 0.96 19.40
N GLU A 192 -14.09 2.02 19.17
CA GLU A 192 -15.05 2.10 18.07
C GLU A 192 -14.29 2.28 16.74
N LEU A 193 -14.38 1.28 15.87
CA LEU A 193 -13.78 1.35 14.54
C LEU A 193 -14.79 1.96 13.58
N ARG A 194 -14.43 3.10 12.99
CA ARG A 194 -15.27 3.74 11.97
C ARG A 194 -15.19 2.96 10.66
N ILE A 195 -16.32 2.39 10.24
CA ILE A 195 -16.44 1.78 8.92
C ILE A 195 -16.58 2.92 7.89
N PRO A 196 -15.69 3.02 6.89
CA PRO A 196 -15.80 4.03 5.87
C PRO A 196 -17.04 3.79 4.98
N ALA A 197 -17.63 4.86 4.44
CA ALA A 197 -18.75 4.75 3.49
C ALA A 197 -18.40 3.93 2.23
N THR A 198 -17.11 3.84 1.91
CA THR A 198 -16.53 3.07 0.79
C THR A 198 -16.23 1.61 1.16
N ALA A 199 -16.74 1.12 2.30
CA ALA A 199 -16.55 -0.25 2.71
C ALA A 199 -17.32 -1.23 1.81
N PRO A 200 -16.76 -2.43 1.52
CA PRO A 200 -17.49 -3.48 0.84
C PRO A 200 -18.78 -3.87 1.57
N PRO A 201 -19.82 -4.32 0.85
CA PRO A 201 -21.01 -4.89 1.46
C PRO A 201 -20.66 -6.01 2.46
N GLY A 202 -21.34 -6.03 3.60
CA GLY A 202 -21.07 -7.01 4.67
C GLY A 202 -19.78 -6.74 5.47
N THR A 203 -19.19 -5.55 5.35
CA THR A 203 -18.18 -5.08 6.29
C THR A 203 -18.83 -4.83 7.65
N SER A 204 -18.26 -5.43 8.70
CA SER A 204 -18.65 -5.20 10.09
C SER A 204 -17.46 -4.69 10.90
N ALA A 205 -17.73 -4.05 12.04
CA ALA A 205 -16.68 -3.57 12.93
C ALA A 205 -15.82 -4.74 13.46
N GLU A 206 -16.41 -5.91 13.66
CA GLU A 206 -15.71 -7.14 14.04
C GLU A 206 -14.71 -7.58 12.97
N ARG A 207 -15.15 -7.74 11.71
CA ARG A 207 -14.27 -8.13 10.60
C ARG A 207 -13.15 -7.11 10.38
N LEU A 208 -13.47 -5.83 10.54
CA LEU A 208 -12.47 -4.76 10.47
C LEU A 208 -11.45 -4.89 11.60
N ARG A 209 -11.88 -5.15 12.83
CA ARG A 209 -10.99 -5.38 13.98
C ARG A 209 -10.08 -6.58 13.76
N GLU A 210 -10.63 -7.68 13.24
CA GLU A 210 -9.82 -8.86 12.89
C GLU A 210 -8.76 -8.53 11.84
N ALA A 211 -9.11 -7.78 10.80
CA ALA A 211 -8.16 -7.36 9.77
C ALA A 211 -7.05 -6.47 10.35
N VAL A 212 -7.41 -5.52 11.22
CA VAL A 212 -6.46 -4.67 11.94
C VAL A 212 -5.51 -5.50 12.79
N GLU A 213 -6.01 -6.43 13.60
CA GLU A 213 -5.15 -7.27 14.45
C GLU A 213 -4.22 -8.18 13.63
N ARG A 214 -4.69 -8.73 12.50
CA ARG A 214 -3.80 -9.46 11.57
C ARG A 214 -2.68 -8.54 11.05
N GLY A 215 -3.01 -7.31 10.65
CA GLY A 215 -2.03 -6.32 10.19
C GLY A 215 -1.05 -5.88 11.29
N ARG A 216 -1.53 -5.72 12.53
CA ARG A 216 -0.68 -5.47 13.71
C ARG A 216 0.30 -6.61 13.93
N ASN A 217 -0.12 -7.85 13.72
CA ASN A 217 0.75 -9.01 13.85
C ASN A 217 1.84 -9.06 12.76
N GLU A 218 1.56 -8.59 11.53
CA GLU A 218 2.60 -8.40 10.50
C GLU A 218 3.66 -7.39 10.98
N LEU A 219 3.21 -6.24 11.49
CA LEU A 219 4.09 -5.19 12.03
C LEU A 219 4.90 -5.68 13.24
N ARG A 220 4.27 -6.30 14.24
CA ARG A 220 4.94 -6.85 15.42
C ARG A 220 6.08 -7.79 15.01
N ARG A 221 5.80 -8.76 14.14
CA ARG A 221 6.82 -9.69 13.61
C ARG A 221 7.99 -8.97 12.94
N MET A 222 7.72 -7.91 12.17
CA MET A 222 8.77 -7.10 11.56
C MET A 222 9.63 -6.39 12.61
N PHE A 223 9.02 -5.78 13.63
CA PHE A 223 9.78 -5.12 14.71
C PHE A 223 10.58 -6.13 15.55
N ASP A 224 10.02 -7.30 15.85
CA ASP A 224 10.66 -8.36 16.64
C ASP A 224 11.88 -8.95 15.92
N THR A 225 11.83 -9.05 14.58
CA THR A 225 12.91 -9.60 13.76
C THR A 225 13.89 -8.55 13.23
N GLY A 226 13.44 -7.30 13.11
CA GLY A 226 14.17 -6.18 12.52
C GLY A 226 15.24 -5.60 13.42
N GLY A 227 15.04 -5.60 14.75
CA GLY A 227 16.06 -5.15 15.71
C GLY A 227 17.35 -6.00 15.72
N GLY A 228 17.31 -7.22 15.15
CA GLY A 228 18.44 -8.16 15.14
C GLY A 228 19.18 -8.28 13.81
N ARG A 229 18.66 -7.76 12.70
CA ARG A 229 19.29 -7.84 11.38
C ARG A 229 19.62 -6.45 10.89
N ARG A 230 20.87 -6.03 11.07
CA ARG A 230 21.40 -4.87 10.34
C ARG A 230 21.23 -5.18 8.85
N SER A 231 20.47 -4.35 8.14
CA SER A 231 20.42 -4.43 6.69
C SER A 231 21.84 -4.26 6.19
N GLU A 232 22.38 -5.24 5.48
CA GLU A 232 23.66 -5.03 4.80
C GLU A 232 23.48 -3.84 3.85
N PRO A 233 24.41 -2.87 3.86
CA PRO A 233 24.29 -1.70 3.01
C PRO A 233 24.21 -2.16 1.55
N SER A 234 23.18 -1.69 0.84
CA SER A 234 23.11 -1.83 -0.61
C SER A 234 24.36 -1.18 -1.18
N ALA A 235 25.24 -1.97 -1.82
CA ALA A 235 26.37 -1.44 -2.54
C ALA A 235 25.87 -0.41 -3.58
N ALA A 236 26.48 0.78 -3.53
CA ALA A 236 26.23 1.89 -4.44
C ALA A 236 26.74 1.60 -5.86
#